data_AF-A0A918R0G4-F1
#
_entry.id   AF-A0A918R0G4-F1
#
_cell.length_a   1.000
_cell.length_b   1.000
_cell.length_c   1.000
_cell.angle_alpha   90.00
_cell.angle_beta   90.00
_cell.angle_gamma   90.00
#
_symmetry.space_group_name_H-M   'P 1'
#
loop_
_entity.id
_entity.type
_entity.pdbx_description
1 polymer ?
#
loop_
_entity_poly.entity_id
_entity_poly.type
_entity_poly.pdbx_seq_one_letter_code
_entity_poly.pdbx_strand_id
1 'polypeptide(L)'
;MISMRELTKDLENIRGDIAQGYVTIPVAYGERTSKIMLTALAVLTLVPAYLLLFYFEIGHMYFFFYLSLFLLAVFLFLLWMSKTKIHYLILHNILKFIILAGVFSILLIDVSVILNRI
;
A
#
# COMPACT_ATOMS: atom_id res chain seq x y z
N MET A 1 -2.71 1.81 -4.70
CA MET A 1 -1.67 0.84 -4.30
C MET A 1 -0.62 0.57 -5.38
N ILE A 2 -0.99 0.42 -6.66
CA ILE A 2 -0.03 0.12 -7.74
C ILE A 2 1.07 1.20 -7.85
N SER A 3 0.69 2.49 -7.87
CA SER A 3 1.65 3.60 -7.94
C SER A 3 2.59 3.67 -6.73
N MET A 4 2.10 3.36 -5.52
CA MET A 4 2.97 3.28 -4.32
C MET A 4 4.01 2.17 -4.46
N ARG A 5 3.62 1.05 -5.06
CA ARG A 5 4.51 -0.10 -5.26
C ARG A 5 5.64 0.23 -6.23
N GLU A 6 5.32 0.93 -7.31
CA GLU A 6 6.29 1.41 -8.31
C GLU A 6 7.25 2.42 -7.69
N LEU A 7 6.73 3.44 -6.99
CA LEU A 7 7.55 4.44 -6.33
C LEU A 7 8.45 3.86 -5.22
N THR A 8 7.98 2.83 -4.50
CA THR A 8 8.79 2.10 -3.50
C THR A 8 9.91 1.30 -4.17
N LYS A 9 9.66 0.74 -5.37
CA LYS A 9 10.68 0.04 -6.16
C LYS A 9 11.73 1.02 -6.70
N ASP A 10 11.33 2.22 -7.11
CA ASP A 10 12.27 3.27 -7.53
C ASP A 10 13.15 3.71 -6.35
N LEU A 11 12.57 3.84 -5.16
CA LEU A 11 13.32 4.11 -3.92
C LEU A 11 14.31 3.00 -3.57
N GLU A 12 13.93 1.74 -3.77
CA GLU A 12 14.81 0.58 -3.60
C GLU A 12 15.99 0.61 -4.60
N ASN A 13 15.74 1.07 -5.83
CA ASN A 13 16.72 1.07 -6.91
C ASN A 13 17.47 2.39 -7.11
N ILE A 14 17.24 3.39 -6.26
CA ILE A 14 17.83 4.74 -6.36
C ILE A 14 19.33 4.76 -6.67
N ARG A 15 20.14 3.92 -6.00
CA ARG A 15 21.60 3.86 -6.25
C ARG A 15 21.97 3.26 -7.61
N GLY A 16 21.17 2.30 -8.10
CA GLY A 16 21.35 1.70 -9.42
C GLY A 16 20.94 2.66 -10.52
N ASP A 17 19.82 3.37 -10.32
CA ASP A 17 19.32 4.38 -11.25
C ASP A 17 20.32 5.53 -11.41
N ILE A 18 20.91 6.01 -10.31
CA ILE A 18 21.98 7.02 -10.33
C ILE A 18 23.20 6.53 -11.12
N ALA A 19 23.64 5.29 -10.91
CA ALA A 19 24.80 4.73 -11.61
C ALA A 19 24.56 4.53 -13.12
N GLN A 20 23.31 4.31 -13.51
CA GLN A 20 22.88 4.14 -14.90
C GLN A 20 22.44 5.46 -15.57
N GLY A 21 22.34 6.56 -14.82
CA GLY A 21 21.89 7.85 -15.31
C GLY A 21 20.37 7.99 -15.51
N TYR A 22 19.56 7.10 -14.90
CA TYR A 22 18.10 7.20 -14.95
C TYR A 22 17.57 8.25 -13.96
N VAL A 23 16.73 9.14 -14.46
CA VAL A 23 16.08 10.20 -13.67
C VAL A 23 14.71 9.70 -13.21
N THR A 24 14.66 9.02 -12.06
CA THR A 24 13.40 8.64 -11.39
C THR A 24 13.00 9.68 -10.34
N ILE A 25 11.74 9.66 -9.88
CA ILE A 25 11.23 10.59 -8.85
C ILE A 25 12.15 10.69 -7.61
N PRO A 26 12.60 9.58 -7.00
CA PRO A 26 13.52 9.65 -5.86
C PRO A 26 14.91 10.18 -6.21
N VAL A 27 15.37 10.02 -7.45
CA VAL A 27 16.66 10.55 -7.91
C VAL A 27 16.57 12.06 -8.17
N ALA A 28 15.48 12.53 -8.79
CA ALA A 28 15.27 13.94 -9.13
C ALA A 28 14.92 14.81 -7.91
N TYR A 29 14.06 14.30 -7.02
CA TYR A 29 13.51 15.07 -5.89
C TYR A 29 14.06 14.63 -4.52
N GLY A 30 14.89 13.59 -4.50
CA GLY A 30 15.48 13.03 -3.28
C GLY A 30 14.56 12.08 -2.52
N GLU A 31 15.17 11.25 -1.68
CA GLU A 31 14.51 10.20 -0.87
C GLU A 31 13.39 10.76 0.03
N ARG A 32 13.61 11.93 0.65
CA ARG A 32 12.66 12.56 1.57
C ARG A 32 11.34 12.93 0.87
N THR A 33 11.42 13.48 -0.34
CA THR A 33 10.25 13.89 -1.11
C THR A 33 9.44 12.67 -1.53
N SER A 34 10.10 11.59 -1.96
CA SER A 34 9.42 10.34 -2.29
C SER A 34 8.73 9.68 -1.09
N LYS A 35 9.30 9.77 0.12
CA LYS A 35 8.63 9.32 1.36
C LYS A 35 7.38 10.13 1.66
N ILE A 36 7.43 11.45 1.48
CA ILE A 36 6.26 12.33 1.67
C ILE A 36 5.17 11.97 0.65
N MET A 37 5.53 11.78 -0.62
CA MET A 37 4.59 11.34 -1.66
C MET A 37 3.96 9.99 -1.36
N LEU A 38 4.76 9.01 -0.92
CA LEU A 38 4.24 7.70 -0.48
C LEU A 38 3.30 7.82 0.71
N THR A 39 3.62 8.70 1.67
CA THR A 39 2.76 8.96 2.83
C THR A 39 1.42 9.56 2.39
N ALA A 40 1.45 10.55 1.49
CA ALA A 40 0.24 11.16 0.95
C ALA A 40 -0.64 10.14 0.20
N LEU A 41 -0.02 9.31 -0.66
CA LEU A 41 -0.73 8.24 -1.37
C LEU A 41 -1.32 7.19 -0.41
N ALA A 42 -0.59 6.83 0.65
CA ALA A 42 -1.06 5.88 1.65
C ALA A 42 -2.26 6.44 2.44
N VAL A 43 -2.20 7.71 2.87
CA VAL A 43 -3.33 8.40 3.51
C VAL A 43 -4.53 8.46 2.57
N LEU A 44 -4.32 8.80 1.30
CA LEU A 44 -5.38 8.80 0.30
C LEU A 44 -6.02 7.42 0.11
N THR A 45 -5.27 6.32 0.29
CA THR A 45 -5.85 4.97 0.32
C THR A 45 -6.49 4.57 1.65
N LEU A 46 -6.08 5.17 2.78
CA LEU A 46 -6.70 4.92 4.09
C LEU A 46 -8.11 5.47 4.17
N VAL A 47 -8.33 6.68 3.64
CA VAL A 47 -9.64 7.35 3.66
C VAL A 47 -10.75 6.48 3.05
N PRO A 48 -10.66 5.97 1.81
CA PRO A 48 -11.69 5.12 1.24
C PRO A 48 -11.79 3.76 1.94
N ALA A 49 -10.67 3.20 2.43
CA ALA A 49 -10.69 1.95 3.19
C ALA A 49 -11.47 2.10 4.52
N TYR A 50 -11.28 3.23 5.21
CA TYR A 50 -12.02 3.56 6.42
C TYR A 50 -13.49 3.86 6.14
N LEU A 51 -13.77 4.61 5.07
CA LEU A 51 -15.13 4.94 4.66
C LEU A 51 -15.93 3.70 4.27
N LEU A 52 -15.33 2.74 3.54
CA LEU A 52 -15.98 1.46 3.25
C LEU A 52 -16.32 0.69 4.52
N LEU A 53 -15.42 0.69 5.51
CA LEU A 53 -15.62 0.00 6.78
C LEU A 53 -16.82 0.58 7.55
N PHE A 54 -16.94 1.90 7.64
CA PHE A 54 -18.03 2.52 8.42
C PHE A 54 -19.36 2.63 7.68
N TYR A 55 -19.35 2.77 6.34
CA TYR A 55 -20.56 3.09 5.57
C TYR A 55 -21.22 1.86 4.92
N PHE A 56 -20.50 0.75 4.75
CA PHE A 56 -21.07 -0.48 4.22
C PHE A 56 -21.07 -1.59 5.28
N GLU A 57 -22.22 -2.23 5.48
CA GLU A 57 -22.34 -3.49 6.23
C GLU A 57 -21.85 -4.66 5.35
N ILE A 58 -20.52 -4.87 5.30
CA ILE A 58 -19.89 -5.82 4.34
C ILE A 58 -19.84 -7.28 4.85
N GLY A 59 -20.73 -7.71 5.74
CA GLY A 59 -20.73 -9.08 6.27
C GLY A 59 -19.37 -9.47 6.88
N HIS A 60 -18.80 -10.64 6.54
CA HIS A 60 -17.51 -11.09 7.10
C HIS A 60 -16.25 -10.37 6.55
N MET A 61 -16.39 -9.47 5.57
CA MET A 61 -15.26 -8.82 4.89
C MET A 61 -14.53 -7.78 5.77
N TYR A 62 -15.09 -7.41 6.94
CA TYR A 62 -14.46 -6.52 7.92
C TYR A 62 -13.05 -6.95 8.33
N PHE A 63 -12.81 -8.26 8.45
CA PHE A 63 -11.48 -8.77 8.82
C PHE A 63 -10.41 -8.36 7.80
N PHE A 64 -10.73 -8.41 6.51
CA PHE A 64 -9.83 -7.96 5.45
C PHE A 64 -9.56 -6.45 5.53
N PHE A 65 -10.60 -5.63 5.71
CA PHE A 65 -10.41 -4.19 5.80
C PHE A 65 -9.61 -3.78 7.04
N TYR A 66 -9.84 -4.43 8.19
CA TYR A 66 -9.07 -4.18 9.40
C TYR A 66 -7.61 -4.60 9.24
N LEU A 67 -7.37 -5.76 8.63
CA LEU A 67 -6.01 -6.24 8.30
C LEU A 67 -5.31 -5.28 7.33
N SER A 68 -5.99 -4.81 6.29
CA SER A 68 -5.46 -3.86 5.31
C SER A 68 -5.10 -2.51 5.95
N LEU A 69 -5.99 -1.98 6.82
CA LEU A 69 -5.74 -0.79 7.63
C LEU A 69 -4.51 -0.94 8.50
N PHE A 70 -4.40 -2.05 9.23
CA PHE A 70 -3.26 -2.36 10.08
C PHE A 70 -1.95 -2.47 9.28
N LEU A 71 -1.94 -3.22 8.17
CA LEU A 71 -0.75 -3.35 7.33
C LEU A 71 -0.33 -2.02 6.70
N LEU A 72 -1.28 -1.17 6.31
CA LEU A 72 -0.95 0.13 5.73
C LEU A 72 -0.39 1.09 6.79
N ALA A 73 -0.87 1.02 8.03
CA ALA A 73 -0.30 1.77 9.15
C ALA A 73 1.14 1.30 9.46
N VAL A 74 1.38 -0.02 9.47
CA VAL A 74 2.73 -0.59 9.60
C VAL A 74 3.64 -0.16 8.45
N PHE A 75 3.12 -0.16 7.20
CA PHE A 75 3.84 0.33 6.02
C PHE A 75 4.28 1.78 6.21
N LEU A 76 3.38 2.66 6.66
CA LEU A 76 3.72 4.06 6.95
C LEU A 76 4.81 4.17 8.02
N PHE A 77 4.68 3.43 9.13
CA PHE A 77 5.69 3.44 10.20
C PHE A 77 7.07 2.99 9.68
N LEU A 78 7.12 1.87 8.94
CA LEU A 78 8.35 1.35 8.35
C LEU A 78 8.95 2.31 7.32
N LEU A 79 8.13 3.04 6.57
CA LEU A 79 8.58 3.99 5.56
C LEU A 79 9.36 5.16 6.16
N TRP A 80 8.97 5.62 7.34
CA TRP A 80 9.69 6.69 8.04
C TRP A 80 10.94 6.18 8.75
N MET A 81 10.94 4.92 9.18
CA MET A 81 12.10 4.26 9.77
C MET A 81 13.12 3.77 8.71
N SER A 82 12.70 3.56 7.47
CA SER A 82 13.55 2.99 6.41
C SER A 82 14.68 3.94 6.02
N LYS A 83 15.92 3.44 6.09
CA LYS A 83 17.13 4.13 5.61
C LYS A 83 17.99 3.26 4.70
N THR A 84 17.60 2.00 4.49
CA THR A 84 18.38 1.00 3.76
C THR A 84 17.52 0.33 2.70
N LYS A 85 18.15 -0.17 1.63
CA LYS A 85 17.47 -0.90 0.55
C LYS A 85 16.59 -2.05 1.06
N ILE A 86 17.05 -2.77 2.09
CA ILE A 86 16.32 -3.91 2.65
C ILE A 86 14.96 -3.48 3.21
N HIS A 87 14.87 -2.31 3.85
CA HIS A 87 13.59 -1.81 4.33
C HIS A 87 12.63 -1.48 3.17
N TYR A 88 13.14 -0.94 2.06
CA TYR A 88 12.33 -0.68 0.87
C TYR A 88 11.84 -1.97 0.21
N LEU A 89 12.66 -3.02 0.20
CA LEU A 89 12.25 -4.34 -0.27
C LEU A 89 11.09 -4.90 0.59
N ILE A 90 11.18 -4.76 1.92
CA ILE A 90 10.11 -5.17 2.85
C ILE A 90 8.83 -4.38 2.58
N LEU A 91 8.92 -3.05 2.44
CA LEU A 91 7.80 -2.17 2.10
C LEU A 91 7.13 -2.58 0.79
N HIS A 92 7.92 -2.87 -0.25
CA HIS A 92 7.41 -3.36 -1.53
C HIS A 92 6.67 -4.69 -1.38
N ASN A 93 7.19 -5.60 -0.56
CA ASN A 93 6.58 -6.91 -0.35
C ASN A 93 5.29 -6.82 0.48
N ILE A 94 5.22 -5.92 1.47
CA ILE A 94 4.00 -5.61 2.21
C ILE A 94 2.90 -5.15 1.25
N LEU A 95 3.19 -4.21 0.33
CA LEU A 95 2.22 -3.77 -0.66
C LEU A 95 1.74 -4.91 -1.57
N LYS A 96 2.64 -5.81 -1.97
CA LYS A 96 2.28 -7.00 -2.76
C LYS A 96 1.36 -7.95 -1.99
N PHE A 97 1.62 -8.13 -0.70
CA PHE A 97 0.79 -8.95 0.17
C PHE A 97 -0.61 -8.35 0.36
N ILE A 98 -0.73 -7.04 0.55
CA ILE A 98 -2.03 -6.36 0.67
C ILE A 98 -2.84 -6.54 -0.63
N ILE A 99 -2.21 -6.37 -1.80
CA ILE A 99 -2.89 -6.58 -3.09
C ILE A 99 -3.36 -8.04 -3.23
N LEU A 100 -2.49 -9.00 -2.92
CA LEU A 100 -2.83 -10.42 -3.00
C LEU A 100 -3.98 -10.78 -2.06
N ALA A 101 -3.89 -10.37 -0.80
CA ALA A 101 -4.95 -10.56 0.19
C ALA A 101 -6.27 -9.90 -0.25
N GLY A 102 -6.19 -8.73 -0.90
CA GLY A 102 -7.36 -8.05 -1.46
C GLY A 102 -8.02 -8.83 -2.59
N VAL A 103 -7.23 -9.39 -3.50
CA VAL A 103 -7.76 -10.26 -4.57
C VAL A 103 -8.37 -11.53 -3.99
N PHE A 104 -7.74 -12.16 -3.00
CA PHE A 104 -8.32 -13.31 -2.30
C PHE A 104 -9.60 -12.94 -1.53
N SER A 105 -9.69 -11.74 -0.97
CA SER A 105 -10.89 -11.27 -0.29
C SER A 105 -12.11 -11.17 -1.21
N ILE A 106 -11.92 -11.02 -2.52
CA ILE A 106 -13.03 -11.04 -3.49
C ILE A 106 -13.66 -12.44 -3.56
N LEU A 107 -12.87 -13.51 -3.43
CA LEU A 107 -13.39 -14.89 -3.37
C LEU A 107 -14.14 -15.16 -2.06
N LEU A 108 -13.77 -14.44 -1.01
CA LEU A 108 -14.41 -14.51 0.31
C LEU A 108 -15.62 -13.57 0.43
N ILE A 109 -16.01 -12.86 -0.63
CA ILE A 109 -17.28 -12.13 -0.64
C ILE A 109 -18.40 -13.14 -0.43
N ASP A 110 -19.07 -12.99 0.70
CA ASP A 110 -20.23 -13.77 1.05
C ASP A 110 -21.37 -13.39 0.08
N VAL A 111 -21.53 -14.19 -0.97
CA VAL A 111 -22.61 -14.04 -1.97
C VAL A 111 -23.98 -14.06 -1.29
N SER A 112 -24.07 -14.67 -0.10
CA SER A 112 -25.25 -14.71 0.78
C SER A 112 -25.74 -13.33 1.24
N VAL A 113 -24.84 -12.37 1.50
CA VAL A 113 -25.21 -10.99 1.91
C VAL A 113 -25.74 -10.17 0.73
N ILE A 114 -25.29 -10.49 -0.49
CA ILE A 114 -25.79 -9.89 -1.73
C ILE A 114 -27.18 -10.47 -2.07
N LEU A 115 -27.37 -11.79 -1.89
CA LEU A 115 -28.65 -12.46 -2.13
C LEU A 115 -29.74 -12.09 -1.12
N ASN A 116 -29.40 -11.77 0.13
CA ASN A 116 -30.38 -11.36 1.13
C ASN A 116 -30.81 -9.88 0.99
N ARG A 117 -30.27 -9.16 0.00
CA ARG A 117 -30.58 -7.75 -0.30
C ARG A 117 -31.28 -7.56 -1.66
N ILE A 118 -31.59 -8.66 -2.37
CA ILE A 118 -32.41 -8.71 -3.59
C ILE A 118 -33.74 -9.39 -3.22
#